data_AF-A0A1F8DXB2-F1
#
_entry.id   AF-A0A1F8DXB2-F1
#
_cell.length_a   1.000
_cell.length_b   1.000
_cell.length_c   1.000
_cell.angle_alpha   90.00
_cell.angle_beta   90.00
_cell.angle_gamma   90.00
#
_symmetry.space_group_name_H-M   'P 1'
#
loop_
_entity.id
_entity.type
_entity.pdbx_description
1 polymer ?
#
loop_
_entity_poly.entity_id
_entity_poly.type
_entity_poly.pdbx_seq_one_letter_code
_entity_poly.pdbx_strand_id
1 'polypeptide(L)'
;MQKLTLEIKKLKTDIRLLKKQLALSEQERLSYQRVAERDFLTDVYNRHGFVRETERFLNEMKGERRHPGKRRSEIIKNVSIVFIDVDDLKKVNDVYGHKNGDLYIQSVARVLAKTVRAIDVVGRWGGDEFAIALVNAGEGEALSVSKKLKARINKIKLGKEIKDFTCSASFGFIAVDDEQRKRANYDLFDLIEKADKAMYEAKIKRGKGVIVSFSEIME
;
A
#
# COMPACT_ATOMS: atom_id res chain seq x y z
N MET A 1 45.86 -39.50 -10.54
CA MET A 1 46.00 -38.11 -10.05
C MET A 1 45.52 -37.07 -11.06
N GLN A 2 46.12 -36.94 -12.26
CA GLN A 2 45.72 -35.92 -13.26
C GLN A 2 44.25 -35.99 -13.71
N LYS A 3 43.69 -37.18 -13.93
CA LYS A 3 42.27 -37.37 -14.30
C LYS A 3 41.32 -36.81 -13.24
N LEU A 4 41.61 -37.08 -11.97
CA LEU A 4 40.83 -36.59 -10.83
C LEU A 4 40.91 -35.06 -10.70
N THR A 5 42.09 -34.48 -10.92
CA THR A 5 42.30 -33.03 -10.91
C THR A 5 41.51 -32.34 -12.03
N LEU A 6 41.47 -32.93 -13.23
CA LEU A 6 40.70 -32.42 -14.36
C LEU A 6 39.19 -32.46 -14.07
N GLU A 7 38.72 -33.55 -13.47
CA GLU A 7 37.31 -33.75 -13.09
C GLU A 7 36.87 -32.75 -12.00
N ILE A 8 37.69 -32.51 -10.98
CA ILE A 8 37.45 -31.47 -9.96
C ILE A 8 37.40 -30.08 -10.60
N LYS A 9 38.27 -29.78 -11.57
CA LYS A 9 38.27 -28.48 -12.27
C LYS A 9 37.00 -28.29 -13.11
N LYS A 10 36.53 -29.35 -13.77
CA LYS A 10 35.25 -29.36 -14.50
C LYS A 10 34.07 -29.12 -13.55
N LEU A 11 33.98 -29.90 -12.47
CA LEU A 11 32.93 -29.76 -11.45
C LEU A 11 32.87 -28.35 -10.83
N LYS A 12 34.03 -27.74 -10.53
CA LYS A 12 34.09 -26.35 -10.04
C LYS A 12 33.54 -25.34 -11.05
N THR A 13 33.77 -25.59 -12.34
CA THR A 13 33.27 -24.73 -13.42
C THR A 13 31.76 -24.90 -13.56
N ASP A 14 31.26 -26.13 -13.52
CA ASP A 14 29.83 -26.44 -13.58
C ASP A 14 29.07 -25.85 -12.39
N ILE A 15 29.60 -25.97 -11.17
CA ILE A 15 29.04 -25.33 -9.96
C ILE A 15 28.97 -23.81 -10.13
N ARG A 16 30.02 -23.19 -10.69
CA ARG A 16 30.04 -21.74 -10.92
C ARG A 16 28.97 -21.33 -11.95
N LEU A 17 28.80 -22.12 -13.01
CA LEU A 17 27.78 -21.88 -14.04
C LEU A 17 26.36 -22.04 -13.45
N LEU A 18 26.11 -23.13 -12.71
CA LEU A 18 24.82 -23.38 -12.05
C LEU A 18 24.45 -22.27 -11.06
N LYS A 19 25.41 -21.78 -10.27
CA LYS A 19 25.17 -20.63 -9.37
C LYS A 19 24.78 -19.37 -10.13
N LYS A 20 25.40 -19.11 -11.28
CA LYS A 20 25.06 -17.97 -12.13
C LYS A 20 23.66 -18.11 -12.72
N GLN A 21 23.29 -19.30 -13.19
CA GLN A 21 21.95 -19.59 -13.70
C GLN A 21 20.87 -19.47 -12.62
N LEU A 22 21.15 -19.97 -11.41
CA LEU A 22 20.24 -19.83 -10.26
C LEU A 22 19.99 -18.35 -9.92
N ALA A 23 21.05 -17.55 -9.81
CA ALA A 23 20.91 -16.12 -9.54
C ALA A 23 20.10 -15.40 -10.64
N LEU A 24 20.28 -15.76 -11.91
CA LEU A 24 19.49 -15.21 -13.02
C LEU A 24 18.01 -15.59 -12.89
N SER A 25 17.73 -16.88 -12.64
CA SER A 25 16.37 -17.38 -12.49
C SER A 25 15.64 -16.77 -11.29
N GLU A 26 16.36 -16.53 -10.18
CA GLU A 26 15.83 -15.80 -9.03
C GLU A 26 15.51 -14.35 -9.36
N GLN A 27 16.39 -13.67 -10.12
CA GLN A 27 16.16 -12.30 -10.56
C GLN A 27 14.95 -12.20 -11.50
N GLU A 28 14.81 -13.14 -12.45
CA GLU A 28 13.65 -13.25 -13.32
C GLU A 28 12.37 -13.49 -12.50
N ARG A 29 12.39 -14.44 -11.56
CA ARG A 29 11.26 -14.72 -10.66
C ARG A 29 10.84 -13.47 -9.88
N LEU A 30 11.79 -12.71 -9.33
CA LEU A 30 11.51 -11.45 -8.63
C LEU A 30 10.97 -10.36 -9.56
N SER A 31 11.39 -10.34 -10.83
CA SER A 31 10.84 -9.41 -11.82
C SER A 31 9.39 -9.76 -12.17
N TYR A 32 9.09 -11.04 -12.41
CA TYR A 32 7.74 -11.51 -12.67
C TYR A 32 6.81 -11.29 -11.48
N GLN A 33 7.29 -11.53 -10.26
CA GLN A 33 6.56 -11.21 -9.05
C GLN A 33 6.25 -9.71 -8.95
N ARG A 34 7.23 -8.84 -9.17
CA ARG A 34 6.99 -7.39 -9.16
C ARG A 34 5.93 -6.96 -10.17
N VAL A 35 5.97 -7.47 -11.40
CA VAL A 35 4.95 -7.16 -12.42
C VAL A 35 3.57 -7.69 -12.01
N ALA A 36 3.51 -8.89 -11.42
CA ALA A 36 2.26 -9.50 -10.98
C ALA A 36 1.62 -8.80 -9.76
N GLU A 37 2.36 -7.98 -9.04
CA GLU A 37 1.94 -7.35 -7.78
C GLU A 37 1.76 -5.85 -7.87
N ARG A 38 2.09 -5.27 -9.02
CA ARG A 38 1.92 -3.84 -9.30
C ARG A 38 0.67 -3.65 -10.13
N ASP A 39 -0.02 -2.54 -9.90
CA ASP A 39 -1.13 -2.12 -10.74
C ASP A 39 -0.59 -1.52 -12.04
N PHE A 40 -1.08 -2.01 -13.18
CA PHE A 40 -0.57 -1.65 -14.51
C PHE A 40 -0.75 -0.16 -14.84
N LEU A 41 -1.76 0.50 -14.27
CA LEU A 41 -2.08 1.89 -14.57
C LEU A 41 -1.26 2.85 -13.70
N THR A 42 -1.07 2.50 -12.43
CA THR A 42 -0.61 3.42 -11.39
C THR A 42 0.78 3.11 -10.81
N ASP A 43 1.31 1.91 -11.06
CA ASP A 43 2.59 1.40 -10.54
C ASP A 43 2.69 1.33 -8.99
N VAL A 44 1.60 1.57 -8.26
CA VAL A 44 1.50 1.16 -6.84
C VAL A 44 1.21 -0.33 -6.75
N TYR A 45 1.21 -0.91 -5.55
CA TYR A 45 0.80 -2.33 -5.44
C TYR A 45 -0.63 -2.50 -5.96
N ASN A 46 -0.92 -3.62 -6.61
CA ASN A 46 -2.30 -4.05 -6.78
C ASN A 46 -2.83 -4.64 -5.47
N ARG A 47 -4.11 -5.00 -5.43
CA ARG A 47 -4.74 -5.59 -4.24
C ARG A 47 -3.95 -6.76 -3.66
N HIS A 48 -3.45 -7.66 -4.50
CA HIS A 48 -2.68 -8.83 -4.05
C HIS A 48 -1.34 -8.43 -3.42
N GLY A 49 -0.59 -7.54 -4.08
CA GLY A 49 0.66 -7.00 -3.56
C GLY A 49 0.48 -6.26 -2.23
N PHE A 50 -0.58 -5.46 -2.12
CA PHE A 50 -0.91 -4.73 -0.89
C PHE A 50 -1.18 -5.68 0.28
N VAL A 51 -2.01 -6.71 0.06
CA VAL A 51 -2.34 -7.71 1.08
C VAL A 51 -1.06 -8.39 1.58
N ARG A 52 -0.24 -8.91 0.68
CA ARG A 52 0.98 -9.63 1.08
C ARG A 52 1.96 -8.75 1.86
N GLU A 53 2.23 -7.54 1.37
CA GLU A 53 3.18 -6.64 2.03
C GLU A 53 2.67 -6.19 3.40
N THR A 54 1.36 -5.94 3.53
CA THR A 54 0.76 -5.53 4.80
C THR A 54 0.72 -6.69 5.79
N GLU A 55 0.39 -7.91 5.35
CA GLU A 55 0.44 -9.12 6.18
C GLU A 55 1.84 -9.39 6.72
N ARG A 56 2.89 -9.12 5.93
CA ARG A 56 4.29 -9.18 6.43
C ARG A 56 4.45 -8.29 7.65
N PHE A 57 4.03 -7.03 7.58
CA PHE A 57 4.15 -6.08 8.69
C PHE A 57 3.28 -6.45 9.89
N LEU A 58 2.05 -6.91 9.66
CA LEU A 58 1.18 -7.40 10.74
C LEU A 58 1.78 -8.63 11.44
N ASN A 59 2.44 -9.53 10.70
CA ASN A 59 3.12 -10.70 11.26
C ASN A 59 4.41 -10.32 12.00
N GLU A 60 5.15 -9.32 11.53
CA GLU A 60 6.30 -8.77 12.25
C GLU A 60 5.87 -8.09 13.56
N MET A 61 4.74 -7.39 13.55
CA MET A 61 4.13 -6.77 14.75
C MET A 61 3.76 -7.81 15.82
N LYS A 62 3.32 -9.01 15.44
CA LYS A 62 3.05 -10.14 16.36
C LYS A 62 4.32 -10.64 17.09
N GLY A 63 5.50 -10.27 16.59
CA GLY A 63 6.76 -10.97 16.78
C GLY A 63 7.76 -10.37 17.77
N GLU A 64 7.34 -9.61 18.78
CA GLU A 64 8.27 -9.06 19.81
C GLU A 64 9.18 -10.15 20.44
N ARG A 65 8.68 -11.40 20.55
CA ARG A 65 9.44 -12.54 21.10
C ARG A 65 10.35 -13.28 20.09
N ARG A 66 10.29 -12.95 18.79
CA ARG A 66 10.97 -13.70 17.71
C ARG A 66 12.26 -13.05 17.18
N HIS A 67 12.62 -11.86 17.66
CA HIS A 67 13.80 -11.15 17.17
C HIS A 67 14.75 -10.74 18.31
N PRO A 68 15.39 -11.70 19.00
CA PRO A 68 16.47 -11.39 19.92
C PRO A 68 17.60 -10.68 19.14
N GLY A 69 17.76 -9.37 19.35
CA GLY A 69 18.80 -8.56 18.71
C GLY A 69 18.32 -7.36 17.86
N LYS A 70 17.02 -7.23 17.56
CA LYS A 70 16.50 -5.98 16.95
C LYS A 70 16.49 -4.86 18.00
N ARG A 71 16.89 -3.65 17.62
CA ARG A 71 16.78 -2.48 18.51
C ARG A 71 15.30 -2.19 18.75
N ARG A 72 14.95 -1.66 19.92
CA ARG A 72 13.55 -1.28 20.26
C ARG A 72 12.92 -0.31 19.25
N SER A 73 13.74 0.45 18.53
CA SER A 73 13.36 1.35 17.44
C SER A 73 13.01 0.63 16.11
N GLU A 74 13.36 -0.64 15.97
CA GLU A 74 13.15 -1.47 14.77
C GLU A 74 11.95 -2.42 14.92
N ILE A 75 11.26 -2.35 16.06
CA ILE A 75 10.05 -3.13 16.36
C ILE A 75 8.85 -2.38 15.80
N ILE A 76 7.98 -3.11 15.11
CA ILE A 76 6.68 -2.59 14.66
C ILE A 76 5.71 -2.67 15.83
N LYS A 77 5.21 -1.53 16.30
CA LYS A 77 4.32 -1.41 17.45
C LYS A 77 2.86 -1.24 17.06
N ASN A 78 2.63 -0.55 15.95
CA ASN A 78 1.30 -0.31 15.43
C ASN A 78 1.33 -0.29 13.89
N VAL A 79 0.17 -0.60 13.32
CA VAL A 79 -0.11 -0.48 11.89
C VAL A 79 -1.43 0.24 11.77
N SER A 80 -1.46 1.30 10.97
CA SER A 80 -2.72 1.96 10.60
C SER A 80 -3.08 1.62 9.17
N ILE A 81 -4.35 1.30 8.94
CA ILE A 81 -4.92 1.13 7.61
C ILE A 81 -5.73 2.37 7.27
N VAL A 82 -5.45 2.95 6.11
CA VAL A 82 -6.22 4.05 5.52
C VAL A 82 -6.85 3.54 4.24
N PHE A 83 -8.18 3.53 4.17
CA PHE A 83 -8.94 3.26 2.97
C PHE A 83 -9.35 4.59 2.32
N ILE A 84 -9.24 4.65 0.99
CA ILE A 84 -9.35 5.88 0.23
C ILE A 84 -10.22 5.62 -0.99
N ASP A 85 -11.24 6.44 -1.20
CA ASP A 85 -12.06 6.44 -2.40
C ASP A 85 -11.92 7.77 -3.14
N VAL A 86 -11.54 7.72 -4.41
CA VAL A 86 -11.39 8.92 -5.25
C VAL A 86 -12.76 9.46 -5.63
N ASP A 87 -13.02 10.72 -5.25
CA ASP A 87 -14.31 11.33 -5.48
C ASP A 87 -14.49 11.72 -6.96
N ASP A 88 -15.70 11.47 -7.48
CA ASP A 88 -16.17 11.96 -8.79
C ASP A 88 -15.41 11.41 -10.01
N LEU A 89 -14.75 10.25 -9.90
CA LEU A 89 -14.11 9.61 -11.06
C LEU A 89 -15.09 9.39 -12.22
N LYS A 90 -16.30 8.88 -11.92
CA LYS A 90 -17.34 8.69 -12.94
C LYS A 90 -17.70 9.99 -13.67
N LYS A 91 -17.85 11.10 -12.93
CA LYS A 91 -18.12 12.43 -13.52
C LYS A 91 -16.98 12.87 -14.44
N VAL A 92 -15.73 12.62 -14.05
CA VAL A 92 -14.57 12.91 -14.92
C VAL A 92 -14.59 12.06 -16.18
N ASN A 93 -14.89 10.76 -16.06
CA ASN A 93 -15.02 9.86 -17.21
C ASN A 93 -16.13 10.29 -18.17
N ASP A 94 -17.31 10.62 -17.63
CA ASP A 94 -18.48 10.95 -18.43
C ASP A 94 -18.31 12.30 -19.17
N VAL A 95 -17.62 13.27 -18.55
CA VAL A 95 -17.44 14.62 -19.12
C VAL A 95 -16.19 14.74 -19.99
N TYR A 96 -15.08 14.11 -19.58
CA TYR A 96 -13.76 14.30 -20.20
C TYR A 96 -13.19 13.01 -20.82
N GLY A 97 -13.91 11.89 -20.73
CA GLY A 97 -13.50 10.60 -21.26
C GLY A 97 -12.54 9.82 -20.37
N HIS A 98 -12.47 8.51 -20.60
CA HIS A 98 -11.68 7.56 -19.79
C HIS A 98 -10.19 7.92 -19.69
N LYS A 99 -9.58 8.47 -20.74
CA LYS A 99 -8.18 8.92 -20.69
C LYS A 99 -7.92 9.94 -19.58
N ASN A 100 -8.88 10.82 -19.32
CA ASN A 100 -8.78 11.81 -18.26
C ASN A 100 -9.07 11.23 -16.87
N GLY A 101 -9.97 10.25 -16.77
CA GLY A 101 -10.13 9.46 -15.54
C GLY A 101 -8.88 8.67 -15.19
N ASP A 102 -8.23 8.06 -16.18
CA ASP A 102 -6.93 7.39 -16.00
C ASP A 102 -5.87 8.36 -15.49
N LEU A 103 -5.77 9.55 -16.09
CA LEU A 103 -4.87 10.62 -15.61
C LEU A 103 -5.19 11.04 -14.16
N TYR A 104 -6.46 11.05 -13.78
CA TYR A 104 -6.88 11.36 -12.42
C TYR A 104 -6.38 10.30 -11.44
N ILE A 105 -6.66 9.03 -11.72
CA ILE A 105 -6.21 7.89 -10.91
C ILE A 105 -4.69 7.83 -10.81
N GLN A 106 -3.98 8.00 -11.92
CA GLN A 106 -2.52 8.07 -11.94
C GLN A 106 -1.97 9.25 -11.12
N SER A 107 -2.65 10.40 -11.14
CA SER A 107 -2.21 11.58 -10.39
C SER A 107 -2.44 11.40 -8.89
N VAL A 108 -3.58 10.80 -8.50
CA VAL A 108 -3.83 10.43 -7.09
C VAL A 108 -2.77 9.44 -6.62
N ALA A 109 -2.57 8.32 -7.33
CA ALA A 109 -1.60 7.30 -6.95
C ALA A 109 -0.18 7.87 -6.77
N ARG A 110 0.27 8.75 -7.68
CA ARG A 110 1.54 9.47 -7.55
C ARG A 110 1.61 10.35 -6.30
N VAL A 111 0.52 11.03 -5.97
CA VAL A 111 0.44 11.83 -4.73
C VAL A 111 0.51 10.93 -3.50
N LEU A 112 -0.21 9.81 -3.48
CA LEU A 112 -0.16 8.84 -2.38
C LEU A 112 1.28 8.36 -2.16
N ALA A 113 1.90 7.79 -3.19
CA ALA A 113 3.23 7.21 -3.14
C ALA A 113 4.34 8.22 -2.77
N LYS A 114 4.25 9.48 -3.21
CA LYS A 114 5.23 10.54 -2.88
C LYS A 114 5.00 11.19 -1.51
N THR A 115 3.90 10.89 -0.83
CA THR A 115 3.56 11.55 0.44
C THR A 115 3.86 10.70 1.64
N VAL A 116 3.68 9.37 1.52
CA VAL A 116 4.00 8.41 2.57
C VAL A 116 5.50 8.08 2.58
N ARG A 117 5.97 7.40 3.63
CA ARG A 117 7.38 7.00 3.78
C ARG A 117 7.65 5.74 2.96
N ALA A 118 8.92 5.47 2.67
CA ALA A 118 9.32 4.28 1.92
C ALA A 118 8.94 2.93 2.58
N ILE A 119 8.74 2.91 3.89
CA ILE A 119 8.29 1.73 4.64
C ILE A 119 6.78 1.49 4.54
N ASP A 120 6.01 2.55 4.24
CA ASP A 120 4.56 2.46 4.15
C ASP A 120 4.15 1.80 2.82
N VAL A 121 3.04 1.07 2.83
CA VAL A 121 2.54 0.35 1.64
C VAL A 121 1.41 1.15 1.02
N VAL A 122 1.46 1.40 -0.28
CA VAL A 122 0.34 1.97 -1.05
C VAL A 122 -0.12 0.93 -2.05
N GLY A 123 -1.43 0.66 -2.08
CA GLY A 123 -2.04 -0.25 -3.02
C GLY A 123 -3.30 0.33 -3.65
N ARG A 124 -3.55 -0.02 -4.90
CA ARG A 124 -4.85 0.16 -5.56
C ARG A 124 -5.72 -1.06 -5.26
N TRP A 125 -6.80 -0.82 -4.53
CA TRP A 125 -7.70 -1.87 -4.05
C TRP A 125 -8.78 -2.21 -5.10
N GLY A 126 -9.28 -1.19 -5.80
CA GLY A 126 -10.34 -1.27 -6.79
C GLY A 126 -10.15 -0.27 -7.93
N GLY A 127 -11.24 0.12 -8.60
CA GLY A 127 -11.19 1.05 -9.74
C GLY A 127 -10.69 2.43 -9.33
N ASP A 128 -11.38 3.06 -8.39
CA ASP A 128 -11.09 4.36 -7.75
C ASP A 128 -10.63 4.24 -6.29
N GLU A 129 -10.52 3.01 -5.79
CA GLU A 129 -10.19 2.73 -4.40
C GLU A 129 -8.70 2.46 -4.19
N PHE A 130 -8.15 3.01 -3.12
CA PHE A 130 -6.79 2.79 -2.66
C PHE A 130 -6.76 2.42 -1.19
N ALA A 131 -5.72 1.68 -0.81
CA ALA A 131 -5.42 1.37 0.57
C ALA A 131 -3.98 1.75 0.89
N ILE A 132 -3.74 2.24 2.11
CA ILE A 132 -2.41 2.54 2.64
C ILE A 132 -2.23 1.83 3.97
N ALA A 133 -1.12 1.12 4.12
CA ALA A 133 -0.66 0.61 5.41
C ALA A 133 0.47 1.50 5.92
N LEU A 134 0.22 2.25 6.98
CA LEU A 134 1.20 3.10 7.65
C LEU A 134 1.87 2.29 8.76
N VAL A 135 3.16 2.04 8.62
CA VAL A 135 3.92 1.20 9.55
C VAL A 135 4.45 2.05 10.70
N ASN A 136 4.29 1.61 11.93
CA ASN A 136 4.68 2.41 13.10
C ASN A 136 3.98 3.79 13.14
N ALA A 137 2.73 3.84 12.68
CA ALA A 137 1.87 5.01 12.80
C ALA A 137 0.62 4.69 13.63
N GLY A 138 0.40 5.47 14.69
CA GLY A 138 -0.84 5.45 15.47
C GLY A 138 -1.91 6.38 14.88
N GLU A 139 -3.03 6.51 15.58
CA GLU A 139 -4.21 7.24 15.09
C GLU A 139 -3.92 8.71 14.74
N GLY A 140 -3.17 9.43 15.58
CA GLY A 140 -2.80 10.83 15.32
C GLY A 140 -1.90 10.99 14.10
N GLU A 141 -0.99 10.05 13.86
CA GLU A 141 -0.14 10.05 12.66
C GLU A 141 -0.95 9.70 11.41
N ALA A 142 -1.86 8.71 11.50
CA ALA A 142 -2.76 8.36 10.40
C ALA A 142 -3.66 9.53 9.99
N LEU A 143 -4.19 10.28 10.97
CA LEU A 143 -4.95 11.51 10.71
C LEU A 143 -4.08 12.58 10.04
N SER A 144 -2.86 12.80 10.54
CA SER A 144 -1.92 13.79 9.98
C SER A 144 -1.55 13.47 8.53
N VAL A 145 -1.23 12.21 8.24
CA VAL A 145 -0.91 11.73 6.88
C VAL A 145 -2.13 11.87 5.97
N SER A 146 -3.32 11.46 6.42
CA SER A 146 -4.58 11.61 5.66
C SER A 146 -4.89 13.07 5.33
N LYS A 147 -4.70 14.00 6.27
CA LYS A 147 -4.86 15.45 6.04
C LYS A 147 -3.86 15.96 4.99
N LYS A 148 -2.61 15.52 5.06
CA LYS A 148 -1.55 15.87 4.10
C LYS A 148 -1.85 15.33 2.70
N LEU A 149 -2.33 14.09 2.60
CA LEU A 149 -2.74 13.45 1.36
C LEU A 149 -3.90 14.21 0.72
N LYS A 150 -4.98 14.46 1.47
CA LYS A 150 -6.13 15.25 1.01
C LYS A 150 -5.70 16.62 0.49
N ALA A 151 -4.89 17.35 1.26
CA ALA A 151 -4.43 18.69 0.86
C ALA A 151 -3.58 18.68 -0.43
N ARG A 152 -2.83 17.59 -0.69
CA ARG A 152 -2.05 17.42 -1.93
C ARG A 152 -2.92 16.97 -3.10
N ILE A 153 -3.90 16.10 -2.87
CA ILE A 153 -4.88 15.67 -3.89
C ILE A 153 -5.69 16.87 -4.39
N ASN A 154 -6.16 17.72 -3.48
CA ASN A 154 -6.92 18.94 -3.83
C ASN A 154 -6.12 19.94 -4.69
N LYS A 155 -4.79 19.79 -4.77
CA LYS A 155 -3.90 20.63 -5.58
C LYS A 155 -3.55 20.00 -6.93
N ILE A 156 -4.02 18.78 -7.23
CA ILE A 156 -3.80 18.15 -8.53
C ILE A 156 -4.47 18.98 -9.63
N LYS A 157 -3.76 19.14 -10.75
CA LYS A 157 -4.27 19.76 -11.98
C LYS A 157 -4.30 18.71 -13.09
N LEU A 158 -5.49 18.35 -13.57
CA LEU A 158 -5.71 17.30 -14.57
C LEU A 158 -5.55 17.82 -16.01
N GLY A 159 -4.40 18.42 -16.30
CA GLY A 159 -4.12 19.01 -17.62
C GLY A 159 -4.84 20.35 -17.86
N LYS A 160 -4.68 20.88 -19.07
CA LYS A 160 -5.19 22.23 -19.44
C LYS A 160 -6.69 22.26 -19.73
N GLU A 161 -7.28 21.12 -20.04
CA GLU A 161 -8.68 20.99 -20.48
C GLU A 161 -9.66 20.89 -19.30
N ILE A 162 -9.16 20.52 -18.12
CA ILE A 162 -9.96 20.37 -16.90
C ILE A 162 -9.61 21.51 -15.94
N LYS A 163 -10.22 22.69 -16.16
CA LYS A 163 -9.90 23.90 -15.39
C LYS A 163 -10.71 24.04 -14.10
N ASP A 164 -11.97 23.59 -14.11
CA ASP A 164 -12.94 23.85 -13.03
C ASP A 164 -13.27 22.61 -12.18
N PHE A 165 -12.46 21.55 -12.27
CA PHE A 165 -12.60 20.37 -11.43
C PHE A 165 -11.54 20.36 -10.32
N THR A 166 -11.99 20.26 -9.07
CA THR A 166 -11.09 20.03 -7.94
C THR A 166 -11.07 18.54 -7.65
N CYS A 167 -9.89 17.94 -7.78
CA CYS A 167 -9.66 16.57 -7.36
C CYS A 167 -9.91 16.44 -5.86
N SER A 168 -10.61 15.40 -5.41
CA SER A 168 -10.77 15.08 -3.99
C SER A 168 -10.83 13.58 -3.77
N ALA A 169 -10.65 13.18 -2.52
CA ALA A 169 -10.82 11.81 -2.10
C ALA A 169 -11.39 11.79 -0.68
N SER A 170 -12.12 10.74 -0.36
CA SER A 170 -12.65 10.45 0.97
C SER A 170 -11.76 9.41 1.65
N PHE A 171 -11.54 9.55 2.96
CA PHE A 171 -10.60 8.75 3.73
C PHE A 171 -11.27 8.21 4.98
N GLY A 172 -11.16 6.90 5.20
CA GLY A 172 -11.46 6.26 6.47
C GLY A 172 -10.24 5.52 6.97
N PHE A 173 -9.98 5.53 8.27
CA PHE A 173 -8.80 4.85 8.80
C PHE A 173 -9.02 4.23 10.16
N ILE A 174 -8.21 3.21 10.46
CA ILE A 174 -8.14 2.55 11.75
C ILE A 174 -6.67 2.36 12.11
N ALA A 175 -6.33 2.65 13.37
CA ALA A 175 -5.01 2.39 13.94
C ALA A 175 -5.13 1.25 14.94
N VAL A 176 -4.25 0.26 14.85
CA VAL A 176 -4.19 -0.83 15.83
C VAL A 176 -2.76 -1.08 16.29
N ASP A 177 -2.60 -1.27 17.60
CA ASP A 177 -1.44 -1.95 18.17
C ASP A 177 -1.66 -3.47 18.25
N ASP A 178 -0.62 -4.22 18.66
CA ASP A 178 -0.70 -5.68 18.76
C ASP A 178 -1.69 -6.15 19.85
N GLU A 179 -1.87 -5.40 20.94
CA GLU A 179 -2.80 -5.77 22.00
C GLU A 179 -4.25 -5.58 21.57
N GLN A 180 -4.59 -4.47 20.94
CA GLN A 180 -5.89 -4.18 20.36
C GLN A 180 -6.22 -5.23 19.28
N ARG A 181 -5.27 -5.51 18.38
CA ARG A 181 -5.46 -6.50 17.32
C ARG A 181 -5.72 -7.90 17.89
N LYS A 182 -4.98 -8.31 18.93
CA LYS A 182 -5.18 -9.60 19.61
C LYS A 182 -6.50 -9.67 20.36
N ARG A 183 -6.85 -8.65 21.14
CA ARG A 183 -8.10 -8.60 21.91
C ARG A 183 -9.32 -8.70 21.01
N ALA A 184 -9.29 -8.05 19.86
CA ALA A 184 -10.40 -8.04 18.92
C ALA A 184 -10.31 -9.13 17.82
N ASN A 185 -9.24 -9.93 17.83
CA ASN A 185 -8.93 -10.94 16.82
C ASN A 185 -8.98 -10.41 15.37
N TYR A 186 -8.51 -9.19 15.14
CA TYR A 186 -8.56 -8.58 13.81
C TYR A 186 -7.50 -9.17 12.87
N ASP A 187 -7.95 -9.61 11.71
CA ASP A 187 -7.09 -9.86 10.55
C ASP A 187 -6.93 -8.60 9.68
N LEU A 188 -6.25 -8.71 8.54
CA LEU A 188 -6.08 -7.56 7.65
C LEU A 188 -7.41 -7.10 7.02
N PHE A 189 -8.27 -8.04 6.61
CA PHE A 189 -9.53 -7.72 5.96
C PHE A 189 -10.50 -7.05 6.93
N ASP A 190 -10.50 -7.45 8.20
CA ASP A 190 -11.22 -6.77 9.29
C ASP A 190 -10.86 -5.29 9.41
N LEU A 191 -9.56 -4.95 9.29
CA LEU A 191 -9.08 -3.57 9.41
C LEU A 191 -9.47 -2.75 8.19
N ILE A 192 -9.39 -3.35 7.00
CA ILE A 192 -9.80 -2.72 5.74
C ILE A 192 -11.30 -2.44 5.76
N GLU A 193 -12.12 -3.42 6.13
CA GLU A 193 -13.59 -3.28 6.21
C GLU A 193 -13.99 -2.16 7.18
N LYS A 194 -13.30 -2.05 8.33
CA LYS A 194 -13.58 -0.99 9.31
C LYS A 194 -13.19 0.39 8.80
N ALA A 195 -12.04 0.51 8.13
CA ALA A 195 -11.63 1.75 7.49
C ALA A 195 -12.59 2.17 6.37
N ASP A 196 -13.00 1.23 5.52
CA ASP A 196 -13.98 1.47 4.45
C ASP A 196 -15.34 1.87 5.01
N LYS A 197 -15.86 1.13 6.00
CA LYS A 197 -17.13 1.44 6.66
C LYS A 197 -17.13 2.86 7.25
N ALA A 198 -16.05 3.25 7.95
CA ALA A 198 -15.92 4.60 8.49
C ALA A 198 -16.03 5.66 7.39
N MET A 199 -15.25 5.48 6.32
CA MET A 199 -15.27 6.38 5.17
C MET A 199 -16.67 6.48 4.55
N TYR A 200 -17.29 5.34 4.27
CA TYR A 200 -18.60 5.26 3.61
C TYR A 200 -19.68 5.96 4.43
N GLU A 201 -19.76 5.70 5.74
CA GLU A 201 -20.73 6.35 6.62
C GLU A 201 -20.51 7.87 6.71
N ALA A 202 -19.27 8.31 6.83
CA ALA A 202 -18.96 9.74 6.85
C ALA A 202 -19.29 10.40 5.50
N LYS A 203 -19.07 9.70 4.39
CA LYS A 203 -19.39 10.19 3.04
C LYS A 203 -20.89 10.40 2.87
N ILE A 204 -21.72 9.50 3.42
CA ILE A 204 -23.19 9.66 3.44
C ILE A 204 -23.61 10.84 4.32
N LYS A 205 -23.07 10.93 5.54
CA LYS A 205 -23.54 11.92 6.54
C LYS A 205 -23.02 13.34 6.28
N ARG A 206 -21.78 13.48 5.80
CA ARG A 206 -21.04 14.75 5.73
C ARG A 206 -20.67 15.15 4.29
N GLY A 207 -20.92 14.28 3.31
CA GLY A 207 -20.53 14.48 1.92
C GLY A 207 -19.11 14.01 1.61
N LYS A 208 -18.62 14.34 0.42
CA LYS A 208 -17.32 13.90 -0.11
C LYS A 208 -16.14 14.65 0.49
N GLY A 209 -14.93 14.15 0.25
CA GLY A 209 -13.72 14.78 0.77
C GLY A 209 -13.54 14.62 2.28
N VAL A 210 -14.17 13.62 2.91
CA VAL A 210 -14.11 13.43 4.37
C VAL A 210 -12.81 12.75 4.80
N ILE A 211 -12.43 12.95 6.06
CA ILE A 211 -11.40 12.16 6.74
C ILE A 211 -12.01 11.77 8.08
N VAL A 212 -12.05 10.48 8.38
CA VAL A 212 -12.69 9.96 9.60
C VAL A 212 -11.95 8.73 10.14
N SER A 213 -11.83 8.62 11.46
CA SER A 213 -11.33 7.39 12.09
C SER A 213 -12.49 6.44 12.37
N PHE A 214 -12.21 5.13 12.40
CA PHE A 214 -13.21 4.14 12.79
C PHE A 214 -13.67 4.32 14.25
N SER A 215 -12.80 4.79 15.14
CA SER A 215 -13.14 5.17 16.52
C SER A 215 -14.20 6.27 16.56
N GLU A 216 -14.11 7.29 15.70
CA GLU A 216 -15.05 8.42 15.65
C GLU A 216 -16.49 8.01 15.25
N ILE A 217 -16.67 6.92 14.49
CA ILE A 217 -18.02 6.46 14.09
C ILE A 217 -18.62 5.44 15.06
N MET A 218 -17.84 4.95 16.02
CA MET A 218 -18.28 4.01 17.05
C MET A 218 -18.77 4.71 18.32
N GLU A 219 -18.49 6.00 18.47
CA GLU A 219 -19.05 6.90 19.49
C GLU A 219 -20.41 7.47 19.06
#